data_AF-Q6D6X6-F1
#
_entry.id   AF-Q6D6X6-F1
#
_cell.length_a   1.000
_cell.length_b   1.000
_cell.length_c   1.000
_cell.angle_alpha   90.00
_cell.angle_beta   90.00
_cell.angle_gamma   90.00
#
_symmetry.space_group_name_H-M   'P 1'
#
loop_
_entity.id
_entity.type
_entity.pdbx_description
1 polymer ?
#
loop_
_entity_poly.entity_id
_entity_poly.type
_entity_poly.pdbx_seq_one_letter_code
_entity_poly.pdbx_strand_id
1 'polypeptide(L)'
;MAIHHDMLELAQDIGILFERWQIPLPQKRAILFYIARSGNTSKPAEFIEAVAQSLSTDREAIMTIAQQLEKIGFEKGIKHGMQQGMQRGMEQGIKTSARQIARQLLLSGMEPAQVCQMTQLSAAELAQLSNESNE
;
A
#
# COMPACT_ATOMS: atom_id res chain seq x y z
N MET A 1 -17.54 -5.20 -19.88
CA MET A 1 -17.50 -5.47 -18.43
C MET A 1 -16.59 -6.67 -18.25
N ALA A 2 -15.33 -6.45 -17.85
CA ALA A 2 -14.38 -7.55 -17.70
C ALA A 2 -14.78 -8.37 -16.46
N ILE A 3 -15.12 -9.64 -16.65
CA ILE A 3 -15.39 -10.54 -15.55
C ILE A 3 -14.04 -10.82 -14.90
N HIS A 4 -13.73 -10.13 -13.80
CA HIS A 4 -12.58 -10.47 -12.99
C HIS A 4 -12.94 -11.73 -12.19
N HIS A 5 -12.60 -12.90 -12.71
CA HIS A 5 -12.74 -14.15 -11.96
C HIS A 5 -11.84 -14.12 -10.72
N ASP A 6 -12.39 -14.52 -9.56
CA ASP A 6 -11.62 -14.68 -8.34
C ASP A 6 -10.66 -15.86 -8.54
N MET A 7 -9.37 -15.65 -8.30
CA MET A 7 -8.36 -16.69 -8.46
C MET A 7 -8.61 -17.90 -7.54
N LEU A 8 -9.37 -17.73 -6.46
CA LEU A 8 -9.80 -18.82 -5.60
C LEU A 8 -10.58 -19.91 -6.35
N GLU A 9 -11.38 -19.52 -7.34
CA GLU A 9 -12.18 -20.47 -8.15
C GLU A 9 -11.30 -21.44 -8.93
N LEU A 10 -10.06 -21.05 -9.25
CA LEU A 10 -9.10 -21.85 -10.03
C LEU A 10 -8.11 -22.60 -9.14
N ALA A 11 -8.15 -22.43 -7.83
CA ALA A 11 -7.12 -22.94 -6.92
C ALA A 11 -6.98 -24.47 -6.98
N GLN A 12 -8.11 -25.19 -6.98
CA GLN A 12 -8.11 -26.65 -7.08
C GLN A 12 -7.58 -27.13 -8.44
N ASP A 13 -8.04 -26.51 -9.53
CA ASP A 13 -7.59 -26.85 -10.89
C ASP A 13 -6.08 -26.63 -11.05
N ILE A 14 -5.54 -25.55 -10.49
CA ILE A 14 -4.11 -25.27 -10.50
C ILE A 14 -3.33 -26.39 -9.80
N GLY A 15 -3.77 -26.82 -8.62
CA GLY A 15 -3.12 -27.92 -7.91
C GLY A 15 -3.19 -29.25 -8.68
N ILE A 16 -4.34 -29.55 -9.30
CA ILE A 16 -4.50 -30.73 -10.16
C ILE A 16 -3.56 -30.67 -11.37
N LEU A 17 -3.45 -29.51 -12.03
CA LEU A 17 -2.57 -29.33 -13.19
C LEU A 17 -1.09 -29.45 -12.82
N PHE A 18 -0.71 -28.96 -11.65
CA PHE A 18 0.63 -29.12 -11.10
C PHE A 18 1.05 -30.58 -10.97
N GLU A 19 0.15 -31.44 -10.48
CA GLU A 19 0.37 -32.88 -10.39
C GLU A 19 0.34 -33.56 -11.76
N ARG A 20 -0.71 -33.28 -12.55
CA ARG A 20 -0.92 -33.89 -13.87
C ARG A 20 0.26 -33.66 -14.81
N TRP A 21 0.85 -32.47 -14.77
CA TRP A 21 1.99 -32.10 -15.62
C TRP A 21 3.34 -32.24 -14.90
N GLN A 22 3.35 -32.80 -13.69
CA GLN A 22 4.56 -33.02 -12.88
C GLN A 22 5.46 -31.77 -12.85
N ILE A 23 4.83 -30.60 -12.64
CA ILE A 23 5.54 -29.32 -12.68
C ILE A 23 6.61 -29.32 -11.58
N PRO A 24 7.88 -29.01 -11.87
CA PRO A 24 8.89 -29.04 -10.83
C PRO A 24 8.70 -27.90 -9.82
N LEU A 25 9.12 -28.13 -8.57
CA LEU A 25 8.90 -27.19 -7.45
C LEU A 25 9.35 -25.74 -7.73
N PRO A 26 10.49 -25.47 -8.41
CA PRO A 26 10.88 -24.10 -8.77
C PRO A 26 9.85 -23.38 -9.66
N GLN A 27 9.21 -24.10 -10.58
CA GLN A 27 8.18 -23.59 -11.48
C GLN A 27 6.85 -23.40 -10.74
N LYS A 28 6.46 -24.37 -9.89
CA LYS A 28 5.30 -24.21 -8.97
C LYS A 28 5.45 -22.94 -8.15
N ARG A 29 6.64 -22.71 -7.59
CA ARG A 29 6.99 -21.49 -6.86
C ARG A 29 6.82 -20.25 -7.73
N ALA A 30 7.43 -20.21 -8.91
CA ALA A 30 7.33 -19.04 -9.80
C ALA A 30 5.87 -18.68 -10.14
N ILE A 31 5.03 -19.69 -10.41
CA ILE A 31 3.60 -19.50 -10.70
C ILE A 31 2.86 -18.95 -9.47
N LEU A 32 3.08 -19.53 -8.29
CA LEU A 32 2.46 -19.03 -7.04
C LEU A 32 2.88 -17.60 -6.72
N PHE A 33 4.15 -17.23 -6.94
CA PHE A 33 4.62 -15.85 -6.80
C PHE A 33 3.93 -14.89 -7.77
N TYR A 34 3.74 -15.30 -9.02
CA TYR A 34 3.02 -14.50 -10.00
C TYR A 34 1.55 -14.32 -9.63
N ILE A 35 0.86 -15.40 -9.25
CA ILE A 35 -0.55 -15.36 -8.85
C ILE A 35 -0.73 -14.55 -7.56
N ALA A 36 0.12 -14.71 -6.55
CA ALA A 36 0.01 -13.92 -5.32
C ALA A 36 0.22 -12.40 -5.54
N ARG A 37 0.97 -12.03 -6.59
CA ARG A 37 1.23 -10.62 -6.92
C ARG A 37 0.20 -10.00 -7.86
N SER A 38 -0.37 -10.81 -8.76
CA SER A 38 -1.13 -10.32 -9.92
C SER A 38 -2.55 -10.88 -9.97
N GLY A 39 -2.79 -11.95 -9.23
CA GLY A 39 -4.07 -12.62 -9.10
C GLY A 39 -5.04 -11.79 -8.28
N ASN A 40 -6.29 -11.78 -8.70
CA ASN A 40 -7.36 -11.10 -8.00
C ASN A 40 -8.00 -12.10 -7.01
N THR A 41 -7.60 -12.06 -5.73
CA THR A 41 -8.31 -12.78 -4.67
C THR A 41 -8.24 -12.01 -3.36
N SER A 42 -9.39 -11.86 -2.70
CA SER A 42 -9.47 -11.29 -1.35
C SER A 42 -9.13 -12.31 -0.26
N LYS A 43 -8.94 -13.58 -0.65
CA LYS A 43 -8.78 -14.74 0.25
C LYS A 43 -7.50 -15.54 -0.08
N PRO A 44 -6.32 -14.93 0.03
CA PRO A 44 -5.06 -15.57 -0.37
C PRO A 44 -4.71 -16.83 0.44
N ALA A 45 -5.10 -16.89 1.73
CA ALA A 45 -4.89 -18.08 2.55
C ALA A 45 -5.74 -19.27 2.05
N GLU A 46 -7.03 -19.05 1.80
CA GLU A 46 -7.92 -20.08 1.25
C GLU A 46 -7.44 -20.55 -0.14
N PHE A 47 -6.92 -19.64 -0.97
CA PHE A 47 -6.33 -19.98 -2.26
C PHE A 47 -5.14 -20.94 -2.11
N ILE A 48 -4.18 -20.61 -1.23
CA ILE A 48 -3.01 -21.47 -0.99
C ILE A 48 -3.43 -22.82 -0.45
N GLU A 49 -4.35 -22.86 0.51
CA GLU A 49 -4.85 -24.11 1.07
C GLU A 49 -5.52 -24.98 0.01
N ALA A 50 -6.37 -24.40 -0.83
CA ALA A 50 -7.05 -25.13 -1.90
C ALA A 50 -6.05 -25.69 -2.92
N VAL A 51 -5.03 -24.92 -3.32
CA VAL A 51 -3.94 -25.44 -4.17
C VAL A 51 -3.22 -26.59 -3.48
N ALA A 52 -2.85 -26.42 -2.19
CA ALA A 52 -2.07 -27.40 -1.45
C ALA A 52 -2.84 -28.70 -1.14
N GLN A 53 -4.17 -28.63 -1.00
CA GLN A 53 -5.04 -29.80 -0.81
C GLN A 53 -5.14 -30.68 -2.06
N SER A 54 -5.03 -30.07 -3.24
CA SER A 54 -5.05 -30.79 -4.52
C SER A 54 -3.72 -31.47 -4.86
N LEU A 55 -2.69 -31.28 -4.06
CA LEU A 55 -1.38 -31.89 -4.25
C LEU A 55 -1.22 -33.16 -3.40
N SER A 56 -0.72 -34.22 -4.02
CA SER A 56 -0.28 -35.44 -3.36
C SER A 56 1.13 -35.31 -2.78
N THR A 57 1.97 -34.47 -3.40
CA THR A 57 3.37 -34.21 -3.03
C THR A 57 3.61 -32.71 -2.91
N ASP A 58 4.69 -32.27 -2.24
CA ASP A 58 5.07 -30.86 -2.11
C ASP A 58 4.15 -29.97 -1.25
N ARG A 59 3.12 -30.51 -0.59
CA ARG A 59 2.22 -29.73 0.28
C ARG A 59 2.98 -28.86 1.27
N GLU A 60 3.93 -29.43 2.00
CA GLU A 60 4.76 -28.70 2.96
C GLU A 60 5.60 -27.60 2.28
N ALA A 61 6.19 -27.91 1.13
CA ALA A 61 6.97 -26.95 0.35
C ALA A 61 6.11 -25.77 -0.15
N ILE A 62 4.85 -26.03 -0.56
CA ILE A 62 3.89 -24.98 -0.93
C ILE A 62 3.54 -24.12 0.28
N MET A 63 3.31 -24.72 1.45
CA MET A 63 3.05 -23.95 2.67
C MET A 63 4.25 -23.08 3.06
N THR A 64 5.48 -23.56 2.92
CA THR A 64 6.69 -22.74 3.12
C THR A 64 6.76 -21.59 2.12
N ILE A 65 6.43 -21.82 0.85
CA ILE A 65 6.36 -20.76 -0.18
C ILE A 65 5.31 -19.72 0.21
N ALA A 66 4.15 -20.14 0.71
CA ALA A 66 3.10 -19.24 1.16
C ALA A 66 3.54 -18.36 2.34
N GLN A 67 4.24 -18.93 3.33
CA GLN A 67 4.82 -18.16 4.44
C GLN A 67 5.84 -17.12 3.94
N GLN A 68 6.66 -17.47 2.94
CA GLN A 68 7.58 -16.52 2.32
C GLN A 68 6.83 -15.37 1.62
N LEU A 69 5.74 -15.69 0.91
CA LEU A 69 4.90 -14.69 0.25
C LEU A 69 4.24 -13.74 1.25
N GLU A 70 3.70 -14.28 2.35
CA GLU A 70 3.12 -13.49 3.44
C GLU A 70 4.15 -12.54 4.04
N LYS A 71 5.36 -13.06 4.37
CA LYS A 71 6.45 -12.24 4.91
C LYS A 71 6.84 -11.10 3.96
N ILE A 72 7.00 -11.39 2.66
CA ILE A 72 7.33 -10.38 1.64
C ILE A 72 6.20 -9.34 1.54
N GLY A 73 4.94 -9.77 1.58
CA GLY A 73 3.78 -8.89 1.58
C GLY A 73 3.77 -7.95 2.79
N PHE A 74 3.97 -8.50 3.98
CA PHE A 74 4.04 -7.75 5.23
C PHE A 74 5.17 -6.72 5.23
N GLU A 75 6.39 -7.12 4.87
CA GLU A 75 7.55 -6.23 4.81
C GLU A 75 7.33 -5.07 3.81
N LYS A 76 6.75 -5.36 2.64
CA LYS A 76 6.38 -4.33 1.66
C LYS A 76 5.30 -3.40 2.20
N GLY A 77 4.29 -3.95 2.88
CA GLY A 77 3.22 -3.18 3.51
C GLY A 77 3.75 -2.18 4.53
N ILE A 78 4.61 -2.65 5.45
CA ILE A 78 5.26 -1.80 6.45
C ILE A 78 6.10 -0.72 5.79
N LYS A 79 6.95 -1.08 4.81
CA LYS A 79 7.80 -0.11 4.11
C LYS A 79 6.98 0.97 3.42
N HIS A 80 5.91 0.57 2.71
CA HIS A 80 5.07 1.51 1.99
C HIS A 80 4.27 2.40 2.94
N GLY A 81 3.69 1.83 4.00
CA GLY A 81 2.97 2.56 5.03
C GLY A 81 3.86 3.58 5.75
N MET A 82 5.08 3.18 6.12
CA MET A 82 6.03 4.09 6.75
C MET A 82 6.44 5.23 5.82
N GLN A 83 6.74 4.93 4.55
CA GLN A 83 7.12 5.96 3.58
C GLN A 83 5.98 6.96 3.34
N GLN A 84 4.76 6.48 3.11
CA GLN A 84 3.59 7.35 2.94
C GLN A 84 3.30 8.17 4.20
N GLY A 85 3.37 7.54 5.37
CA GLY A 85 3.14 8.20 6.66
C GLY A 85 4.16 9.30 6.92
N MET A 86 5.44 9.03 6.67
CA MET A 86 6.52 10.01 6.85
C MET A 86 6.37 11.18 5.87
N GLN A 87 6.06 10.91 4.60
CA GLN A 87 5.86 11.97 3.61
C GLN A 87 4.67 12.86 3.99
N ARG A 88 3.50 12.28 4.28
CA ARG A 88 2.31 13.04 4.68
C ARG A 88 2.55 13.80 5.98
N GLY A 89 3.21 13.18 6.95
CA GLY A 89 3.54 13.82 8.22
C GLY A 89 4.47 15.02 8.04
N MET A 90 5.49 14.90 7.19
CA MET A 90 6.42 15.99 6.89
C MET A 90 5.73 17.14 6.15
N GLU A 91 4.96 16.84 5.10
CA GLU A 91 4.19 17.85 4.35
C GLU A 91 3.20 18.60 5.26
N GLN A 92 2.46 17.86 6.09
CA GLN A 92 1.51 18.44 7.04
C GLN A 92 2.22 19.27 8.11
N GLY A 93 3.36 18.80 8.62
CA GLY A 93 4.18 19.50 9.59
C GLY A 93 4.69 20.84 9.05
N ILE A 94 5.31 20.83 7.87
CA ILE A 94 5.80 22.04 7.19
C ILE A 94 4.66 23.04 6.98
N LYS A 95 3.50 22.57 6.49
CA LYS A 95 2.34 23.43 6.25
C LYS A 95 1.78 24.02 7.54
N THR A 96 1.71 23.22 8.61
CA THR A 96 1.20 23.68 9.92
C THR A 96 2.14 24.72 10.52
N SER A 97 3.46 24.49 10.49
CA SER A 97 4.45 25.44 10.99
C SER A 97 4.46 26.74 10.18
N ALA A 98 4.39 26.66 8.84
CA ALA A 98 4.31 27.85 7.99
C ALA A 98 3.08 28.72 8.34
N ARG A 99 1.93 28.10 8.58
CA ARG A 99 0.69 28.77 9.01
C ARG A 99 0.81 29.40 10.40
N GLN A 100 1.42 28.71 11.35
CA GLN A 100 1.64 29.25 12.69
C GLN A 100 2.56 30.48 12.64
N ILE A 101 3.66 30.42 11.89
CA ILE A 101 4.57 31.54 11.68
C ILE A 101 3.83 32.71 11.01
N ALA A 102 3.06 32.43 9.95
CA ALA A 102 2.26 33.44 9.26
C ALA A 102 1.31 34.19 10.19
N ARG A 103 0.58 33.46 11.05
CA ARG A 103 -0.32 34.06 12.05
C ARG A 103 0.44 34.99 13.00
N GLN A 104 1.59 34.57 13.53
CA GLN A 104 2.40 35.39 14.44
C GLN A 104 2.96 36.66 13.76
N LEU A 105 3.38 36.55 12.51
CA LEU A 105 3.89 37.70 11.74
C LEU A 105 2.78 38.73 11.46
N LEU A 106 1.58 38.26 11.09
CA LEU A 106 0.42 39.13 10.88
C LEU A 106 -0.01 39.83 12.18
N LEU A 107 -0.04 39.10 13.30
CA LEU A 107 -0.34 39.68 14.63
C LEU A 107 0.68 40.73 15.05
N SER A 108 1.92 40.62 14.59
CA SER A 108 2.99 41.59 14.83
C SER A 108 2.89 42.83 13.91
N GLY A 109 1.86 42.91 13.06
CA GLY A 109 1.64 44.03 12.14
C GLY A 109 2.46 43.96 10.85
N MET A 110 3.04 42.80 10.50
CA MET A 110 3.75 42.62 9.24
C MET A 110 2.79 42.60 8.05
N GLU A 111 3.15 43.30 6.97
CA GLU A 111 2.35 43.36 5.75
C GLU A 111 2.16 41.96 5.11
N PRO A 112 0.94 41.60 4.66
CA PRO A 112 0.64 40.28 4.10
C PRO A 112 1.56 39.84 2.95
N ALA A 113 2.00 40.79 2.11
CA ALA A 113 2.92 40.52 1.01
C ALA A 113 4.31 40.04 1.50
N GLN A 114 4.82 40.59 2.61
CA GLN A 114 6.06 40.14 3.23
C GLN A 114 5.89 38.78 3.92
N VAL A 115 4.73 38.55 4.55
CA VAL A 115 4.40 37.25 5.16
C VAL A 115 4.33 36.14 4.11
N CYS A 116 3.74 36.38 2.94
CA CYS A 116 3.76 35.44 1.79
C CYS A 116 5.20 35.03 1.43
N GLN A 117 6.09 36.02 1.31
CA GLN A 117 7.49 35.77 0.93
C GLN A 117 8.24 34.94 1.98
N MET A 118 8.03 35.21 3.27
CA MET A 118 8.73 34.52 4.36
C MET A 118 8.21 33.12 4.63
N THR A 119 6.90 32.89 4.49
CA THR A 119 6.26 31.62 4.86
C THR A 119 6.01 30.70 3.66
N GLN A 120 6.25 31.21 2.44
CA GLN A 120 5.97 30.52 1.18
C GLN A 120 4.50 30.11 1.02
N LEU A 121 3.60 30.70 1.81
CA LEU A 121 2.16 30.54 1.66
C LEU A 121 1.66 31.44 0.53
N SER A 122 0.70 30.92 -0.22
CA SER A 122 0.00 31.74 -1.21
C SER A 122 -0.90 32.79 -0.54
N ALA A 123 -1.20 33.87 -1.27
CA ALA A 123 -2.14 34.89 -0.79
C ALA A 123 -3.53 34.30 -0.45
N ALA A 124 -3.96 33.27 -1.19
CA ALA A 124 -5.20 32.56 -0.90
C ALA A 124 -5.14 31.77 0.42
N GLU A 125 -4.03 31.08 0.69
CA GLU A 125 -3.83 30.37 1.96
C GLU A 125 -3.74 31.34 3.15
N LEU A 126 -3.13 32.51 2.96
CA LEU A 126 -3.09 33.58 3.97
C LEU A 126 -4.46 34.23 4.23
N ALA A 127 -5.26 34.43 3.19
CA ALA A 127 -6.65 34.90 3.32
C ALA A 127 -7.53 33.91 4.09
N GLN A 128 -7.32 32.61 3.90
CA GLN A 128 -8.02 31.57 4.67
C GLN A 128 -7.66 31.63 6.16
N LEU A 129 -6.38 31.82 6.50
CA LEU A 129 -5.93 31.90 7.90
C LEU A 129 -6.47 33.11 8.65
N SER A 130 -6.62 34.24 7.96
CA SER A 130 -7.16 35.48 8.54
C SER A 130 -8.68 35.38 8.76
N ASN A 131 -9.41 34.71 7.87
CA ASN A 131 -10.83 34.40 8.08
C ASN A 131 -11.06 33.41 9.24
N GLU A 132 -10.20 32.38 9.39
CA GLU A 132 -10.25 31.42 10.51
C GLU A 132 -9.92 32.03 11.89
N SER A 133 -9.39 33.25 11.93
CA SER A 133 -9.00 33.93 13.17
C SER A 133 -10.04 34.99 13.61
N ASN A 134 -11.08 35.22 12.78
CA ASN A 134 -12.19 36.16 13.03
C ASN A 134 -13.53 35.44 13.35
N GLU A 135 -13.52 34.11 13.52
CA GLU A 135 -14.57 33.30 14.15
C GLU A 135 -14.11 32.83 15.55
#